data_AF-A0A6L5YX42-F1
#
_entry.id   AF-A0A6L5YX42-F1
#
_cell.length_a   1.000
_cell.length_b   1.000
_cell.length_c   1.000
_cell.angle_alpha   90.00
_cell.angle_beta   90.00
_cell.angle_gamma   90.00
#
_symmetry.space_group_name_H-M   'P 1'
#
loop_
_entity.id
_entity.type
_entity.pdbx_description
1 polymer ?
#
loop_
_entity_poly.entity_id
_entity_poly.type
_entity_poly.pdbx_seq_one_letter_code
_entity_poly.pdbx_strand_id
1 'polypeptide(L)'
;MSIPAFMLRAFWITPQVMLRFLPVLVCYILISVGLFFATDNPWVIGLILFLLGTFGYAFVVVQGLRAALQALKLTAAPTASGLMTATARMLFVYFLLQLLLLLLFGSIIGAVFYFIVIPAMDPAAAEVLRALVEARSAGAGAPPASFVLNQLQAEGSTAIMLLNLAFTLLLGVVMAVFGAPMAAIAANAVQYSPNHDLIYGLGRYVPHQVLLYLLLVALPSAFFGHLPAKMMLTMEPSWTSMGALAAIVLVYSLFAVCLPWSGMALAYGEVREKIRRQRQAEKMPEIDYEAARADLRSLRQTRTADRSGTTLYDPLSPRPEPPPADG
;
A
#
# COMPACT_ATOMS: atom_id res chain seq x y z
N MET A 1 4.21 9.29 -13.31
CA MET A 1 4.56 10.42 -12.42
C MET A 1 6.03 10.30 -12.01
N SER A 2 6.71 11.40 -11.62
CA SER A 2 8.06 11.33 -11.06
C SER A 2 8.03 10.88 -9.59
N ILE A 3 9.12 10.35 -9.06
CA ILE A 3 9.21 9.89 -7.66
C ILE A 3 8.88 11.01 -6.66
N PRO A 4 9.44 12.24 -6.76
CA PRO A 4 9.12 13.31 -5.82
C PRO A 4 7.64 13.71 -5.86
N ALA A 5 7.05 13.77 -7.06
CA ALA A 5 5.63 14.08 -7.23
C ALA A 5 4.74 12.97 -6.63
N PHE A 6 5.15 11.70 -6.76
CA PHE A 6 4.46 10.58 -6.12
C PHE A 6 4.46 10.69 -4.61
N MET A 7 5.62 10.94 -4.01
CA MET A 7 5.77 11.06 -2.57
C MET A 7 4.98 12.24 -2.00
N LEU A 8 5.07 13.42 -2.63
CA LEU A 8 4.36 14.61 -2.17
C LEU A 8 2.85 14.42 -2.25
N ARG A 9 2.36 13.80 -3.32
CA ARG A 9 0.93 13.50 -3.48
C ARG A 9 0.46 12.47 -2.44
N ALA A 10 1.25 11.41 -2.19
CA ALA A 10 0.94 10.41 -1.18
C ALA A 10 0.88 11.03 0.22
N PHE A 11 1.87 11.86 0.56
CA PHE A 11 1.93 12.62 1.81
C PHE A 11 0.68 13.50 1.98
N TRP A 12 0.29 14.24 0.94
CA TRP A 12 -0.86 15.14 0.98
C TRP A 12 -2.21 14.43 1.19
N ILE A 13 -2.37 13.22 0.68
CA ILE A 13 -3.62 12.44 0.82
C ILE A 13 -3.72 11.78 2.20
N THR A 14 -2.58 11.48 2.82
CA THR A 14 -2.49 10.69 4.06
C THR A 14 -3.34 11.22 5.22
N PRO A 15 -3.42 12.54 5.50
CA PRO A 15 -4.32 13.08 6.51
C PRO A 15 -5.80 12.72 6.27
N GLN A 16 -6.24 12.72 5.01
CA GLN A 16 -7.62 12.36 4.67
C GLN A 16 -7.88 10.86 4.87
N VAL A 17 -6.89 10.02 4.55
CA VAL A 17 -6.95 8.57 4.83
C VAL A 17 -7.04 8.33 6.32
N MET A 18 -6.19 9.01 7.09
CA MET A 18 -6.15 8.92 8.54
C MET A 18 -7.50 9.23 9.18
N LEU A 19 -8.13 10.35 8.80
CA LEU A 19 -9.44 10.75 9.33
C LEU A 19 -10.54 9.72 9.01
N ARG A 20 -10.50 9.09 7.83
CA ARG A 20 -11.49 8.06 7.43
C ARG A 20 -11.23 6.71 8.08
N PHE A 21 -9.97 6.40 8.37
CA PHE A 21 -9.54 5.14 8.96
C PHE A 21 -9.65 5.14 10.49
N LEU A 22 -9.49 6.30 11.13
CA LEU A 22 -9.49 6.45 12.60
C LEU A 22 -10.69 5.77 13.28
N PRO A 23 -11.96 5.91 12.83
CA PRO A 23 -13.08 5.27 13.51
C PRO A 23 -12.98 3.75 13.50
N VAL A 24 -12.52 3.15 12.39
CA VAL A 24 -12.34 1.70 12.26
C VAL A 24 -11.24 1.22 13.19
N LEU A 25 -10.12 1.95 13.25
CA LEU A 25 -9.02 1.62 14.14
C LEU A 25 -9.44 1.69 15.62
N VAL A 26 -10.19 2.73 16.01
CA VAL A 26 -10.70 2.87 17.39
C VAL A 26 -11.61 1.69 17.74
N CYS A 27 -12.56 1.33 16.86
CA CYS A 27 -13.40 0.15 17.09
C CYS A 27 -12.58 -1.13 17.20
N TYR A 28 -11.57 -1.31 16.33
CA TYR A 28 -10.70 -2.48 16.36
C TYR A 28 -9.91 -2.58 17.68
N ILE A 29 -9.33 -1.47 18.15
CA ILE A 29 -8.60 -1.41 19.42
C ILE A 29 -9.55 -1.69 20.60
N LEU A 30 -10.74 -1.09 20.63
CA LEU A 30 -11.72 -1.31 21.70
C LEU A 30 -12.19 -2.76 21.75
N ILE A 31 -12.46 -3.39 20.60
CA ILE A 31 -12.81 -4.81 20.54
C ILE A 31 -11.64 -5.67 21.01
N SER A 32 -10.42 -5.37 20.55
CA SER A 32 -9.22 -6.11 20.95
C SER A 32 -9.02 -6.05 22.46
N VAL A 33 -9.04 -4.85 23.05
CA VAL A 33 -8.90 -4.62 24.49
C VAL A 33 -10.02 -5.30 25.26
N GLY A 34 -11.28 -5.16 24.83
CA GLY A 34 -12.41 -5.81 25.47
C GLY A 34 -12.30 -7.34 25.49
N LEU A 35 -11.84 -7.94 24.40
CA LEU A 35 -11.62 -9.39 24.31
C LEU A 35 -10.45 -9.85 25.20
N PHE A 36 -9.40 -9.06 25.34
CA PHE A 36 -8.29 -9.34 26.24
C PHE A 36 -8.72 -9.35 27.72
N PHE A 37 -9.54 -8.39 28.13
CA PHE A 37 -10.03 -8.31 29.51
C PHE A 37 -11.19 -9.25 29.81
N ALA A 38 -11.75 -9.92 28.80
CA ALA A 38 -12.86 -10.85 28.96
C ALA A 38 -12.43 -12.26 29.43
N THR A 39 -11.14 -12.57 29.41
CA THR A 39 -10.66 -13.92 29.75
C THR A 39 -9.25 -13.92 30.32
N ASP A 40 -9.06 -14.65 31.42
CA ASP A 40 -7.75 -14.89 32.02
C ASP A 40 -7.07 -16.17 31.49
N ASN A 41 -7.73 -16.90 30.59
CA ASN A 41 -7.21 -18.16 30.07
C ASN A 41 -6.17 -17.90 28.97
N PRO A 42 -4.88 -18.27 29.17
CA PRO A 42 -3.80 -17.96 28.23
C PRO A 42 -4.00 -18.59 26.85
N TRP A 43 -4.67 -19.75 26.76
CA TRP A 43 -4.97 -20.41 25.48
C TRP A 43 -6.01 -19.64 24.67
N VAL A 44 -7.02 -19.10 25.34
CA VAL A 44 -8.06 -18.28 24.71
C VAL A 44 -7.47 -16.94 24.27
N ILE A 45 -6.62 -16.33 25.11
CA ILE A 45 -5.87 -15.11 24.75
C ILE A 45 -5.02 -15.36 23.49
N GLY A 46 -4.29 -16.49 23.43
CA GLY A 46 -3.50 -16.87 22.26
C GLY A 46 -4.34 -17.02 20.98
N LEU A 47 -5.52 -17.65 21.09
CA LEU A 47 -6.46 -17.79 19.97
C LEU A 47 -7.02 -16.43 19.51
N ILE A 48 -7.39 -15.57 20.46
CA ILE A 48 -7.87 -14.21 20.20
C ILE A 48 -6.79 -13.40 19.47
N LEU A 49 -5.56 -13.45 19.96
CA LEU A 49 -4.39 -12.82 19.35
C LEU A 49 -4.16 -13.32 17.92
N PHE A 50 -4.29 -14.63 17.69
CA PHE A 50 -4.15 -15.21 16.36
C PHE A 50 -5.25 -14.71 15.41
N LEU A 51 -6.53 -14.73 15.84
CA LEU A 51 -7.65 -14.28 15.03
C LEU A 51 -7.60 -12.78 14.74
N LEU A 52 -7.30 -11.95 15.74
CA LEU A 52 -7.11 -10.51 15.57
C LEU A 52 -5.90 -10.22 14.68
N GLY A 53 -4.77 -10.88 14.94
CA GLY A 53 -3.53 -10.68 14.18
C GLY A 53 -3.61 -11.13 12.71
N THR A 54 -4.53 -12.05 12.39
CA THR A 54 -4.72 -12.54 11.02
C THR A 54 -5.94 -11.90 10.35
N PHE A 55 -7.15 -12.31 10.74
CA PHE A 55 -8.40 -11.82 10.16
C PHE A 55 -8.65 -10.36 10.49
N GLY A 56 -8.44 -9.97 11.76
CA GLY A 56 -8.62 -8.60 12.22
C GLY A 56 -7.69 -7.63 11.50
N TYR A 57 -6.41 -7.98 11.38
CA TYR A 57 -5.43 -7.18 10.66
C TYR A 57 -5.73 -7.10 9.16
N ALA A 58 -6.10 -8.22 8.52
CA ALA A 58 -6.49 -8.21 7.10
C ALA A 58 -7.69 -7.28 6.86
N PHE A 59 -8.68 -7.29 7.77
CA PHE A 59 -9.83 -6.39 7.73
C PHE A 59 -9.40 -4.93 7.86
N VAL A 60 -8.53 -4.63 8.83
CA VAL A 60 -7.96 -3.30 9.06
C VAL A 60 -7.22 -2.79 7.82
N VAL A 61 -6.41 -3.63 7.18
CA VAL A 61 -5.68 -3.28 5.94
C VAL A 61 -6.63 -3.00 4.79
N VAL A 62 -7.67 -3.84 4.59
CA VAL A 62 -8.69 -3.58 3.56
C VAL A 62 -9.36 -2.23 3.80
N GLN A 63 -9.77 -1.94 5.04
CA GLN A 63 -10.43 -0.69 5.38
C GLN A 63 -9.50 0.53 5.20
N GLY A 64 -8.23 0.41 5.57
CA GLY A 64 -7.21 1.44 5.34
C GLY A 64 -6.99 1.74 3.85
N LEU A 65 -6.82 0.70 3.04
CA LEU A 65 -6.70 0.83 1.58
C LEU A 65 -7.95 1.44 0.95
N ARG A 66 -9.13 1.06 1.42
CA ARG A 66 -10.40 1.64 0.96
C ARG A 66 -10.53 3.11 1.34
N ALA A 67 -10.15 3.49 2.55
CA ALA A 67 -10.11 4.89 2.96
C ALA A 67 -9.23 5.71 2.00
N ALA A 68 -8.06 5.17 1.60
CA ALA A 68 -7.18 5.78 0.63
C ALA A 68 -7.79 5.87 -0.79
N LEU A 69 -8.38 4.78 -1.29
CA LEU A 69 -9.04 4.74 -2.59
C LEU A 69 -10.23 5.70 -2.69
N GLN A 70 -11.00 5.83 -1.62
CA GLN A 70 -12.11 6.77 -1.56
C GLN A 70 -11.64 8.22 -1.40
N ALA A 71 -10.52 8.48 -0.71
CA ALA A 71 -9.92 9.81 -0.65
C ALA A 71 -9.50 10.28 -2.06
N LEU A 72 -9.00 9.35 -2.87
CA LEU A 72 -8.70 9.54 -4.29
C LEU A 72 -9.90 9.50 -5.24
N LYS A 73 -11.13 9.31 -4.72
CA LYS A 73 -12.35 9.14 -5.52
C LYS A 73 -12.28 8.02 -6.57
N LEU A 74 -11.48 6.97 -6.30
CA LEU A 74 -11.33 5.83 -7.20
C LEU A 74 -12.45 4.79 -7.01
N THR A 75 -13.09 4.77 -5.84
CA THR A 75 -14.08 3.77 -5.43
C THR A 75 -15.20 4.39 -4.60
N ALA A 76 -16.38 3.77 -4.62
CA ALA A 76 -17.53 4.15 -3.79
C ALA A 76 -17.51 3.49 -2.39
N ALA A 77 -18.58 3.69 -1.61
CA ALA A 77 -18.78 3.09 -0.29
C ALA A 77 -18.84 1.54 -0.35
N PRO A 78 -18.39 0.82 0.70
CA PRO A 78 -18.52 -0.63 0.79
C PRO A 78 -19.96 -1.12 0.81
N THR A 79 -20.17 -2.33 0.30
CA THR A 79 -21.20 -3.22 0.83
C THR A 79 -20.57 -4.15 1.88
N ALA A 80 -21.33 -4.56 2.90
CA ALA A 80 -20.82 -5.45 3.95
C ALA A 80 -20.34 -6.81 3.38
N SER A 81 -21.11 -7.39 2.45
CA SER A 81 -20.74 -8.63 1.76
C SER A 81 -19.46 -8.49 0.92
N GLY A 82 -19.30 -7.36 0.21
CA GLY A 82 -18.09 -7.07 -0.55
C GLY A 82 -16.86 -6.89 0.33
N LEU A 83 -17.04 -6.29 1.51
CA LEU A 83 -15.96 -6.11 2.49
C LEU A 83 -15.48 -7.44 3.07
N MET A 84 -16.39 -8.34 3.42
CA MET A 84 -16.05 -9.69 3.91
C MET A 84 -15.34 -10.51 2.83
N THR A 85 -15.84 -10.47 1.59
CA THR A 85 -15.21 -11.18 0.47
C THR A 85 -13.81 -10.64 0.16
N ALA A 86 -13.63 -9.32 0.18
CA ALA A 86 -12.32 -8.70 -0.01
C ALA A 86 -11.35 -9.03 1.13
N THR A 87 -11.84 -9.08 2.38
CA THR A 87 -11.05 -9.46 3.56
C THR A 87 -10.57 -10.91 3.46
N ALA A 88 -11.45 -11.84 3.11
CA ALA A 88 -11.09 -13.24 2.90
C ALA A 88 -10.05 -13.40 1.78
N ARG A 89 -10.27 -12.74 0.62
CA ARG A 89 -9.30 -12.78 -0.49
C ARG A 89 -7.97 -12.14 -0.09
N MET A 90 -7.98 -11.02 0.63
CA MET A 90 -6.78 -10.37 1.13
C MET A 90 -5.98 -11.32 2.03
N LEU A 91 -6.68 -12.00 2.95
CA LEU A 91 -6.08 -12.93 3.89
C LEU A 91 -5.37 -14.10 3.17
N PHE A 92 -6.08 -14.78 2.27
CA PHE A 92 -5.58 -16.00 1.65
C PHE A 92 -4.63 -15.77 0.47
N VAL A 93 -4.77 -14.66 -0.27
CA VAL A 93 -3.95 -14.43 -1.48
C VAL A 93 -2.66 -13.68 -1.16
N TYR A 94 -2.71 -12.70 -0.27
CA TYR A 94 -1.57 -11.80 -0.04
C TYR A 94 -1.06 -11.85 1.39
N PHE A 95 -1.94 -11.84 2.39
CA PHE A 95 -1.51 -11.73 3.78
C PHE A 95 -0.74 -12.97 4.25
N LEU A 96 -1.21 -14.18 3.93
CA LEU A 96 -0.54 -15.42 4.32
C LEU A 96 0.85 -15.55 3.67
N LEU A 97 0.94 -15.22 2.38
CA LEU A 97 2.22 -15.21 1.66
C LEU A 97 3.17 -14.12 2.21
N GLN A 98 2.65 -12.92 2.45
CA GLN A 98 3.40 -11.82 3.07
C GLN A 98 3.91 -12.20 4.46
N LEU A 99 3.08 -12.84 5.29
CA LEU A 99 3.46 -13.31 6.62
C LEU A 99 4.57 -14.35 6.54
N LEU A 100 4.45 -15.33 5.62
CA LEU A 100 5.46 -16.36 5.42
C LEU A 100 6.79 -15.75 4.96
N LEU A 101 6.76 -14.81 4.02
CA LEU A 101 7.97 -14.10 3.57
C LEU A 101 8.57 -13.23 4.67
N LEU A 102 7.76 -12.55 5.48
CA LEU A 102 8.23 -11.76 6.62
C LEU A 102 8.86 -12.63 7.69
N LEU A 103 8.27 -13.78 8.00
CA LEU A 103 8.85 -14.73 8.96
C LEU A 103 10.16 -15.32 8.43
N LEU A 104 10.19 -15.73 7.15
CA LEU A 104 11.38 -16.29 6.51
C LEU A 104 12.52 -15.26 6.44
N PHE A 105 12.30 -14.12 5.80
CA PHE A 105 13.34 -13.11 5.67
C PHE A 105 13.66 -12.42 7.00
N GLY A 106 12.67 -12.24 7.88
CA GLY A 106 12.88 -11.69 9.21
C GLY A 106 13.73 -12.62 10.09
N SER A 107 13.53 -13.94 10.01
CA SER A 107 14.38 -14.91 10.71
C SER A 107 15.79 -14.97 10.14
N ILE A 108 15.96 -14.86 8.80
CA ILE A 108 17.28 -14.76 8.17
C ILE A 108 18.00 -13.48 8.60
N ILE A 109 17.34 -12.31 8.51
CA ILE A 109 17.91 -11.03 8.94
C ILE A 109 18.25 -11.09 10.43
N GLY A 110 17.34 -11.60 11.27
CA GLY A 110 17.58 -11.79 12.70
C GLY A 110 18.82 -12.67 12.94
N ALA A 111 18.92 -13.83 12.27
CA ALA A 111 20.06 -14.71 12.39
C ALA A 111 21.37 -14.03 11.96
N VAL A 112 21.40 -13.35 10.81
CA VAL A 112 22.57 -12.59 10.35
C VAL A 112 22.98 -11.53 11.37
N PHE A 113 22.02 -10.79 11.92
CA PHE A 113 22.34 -9.75 12.90
C PHE A 113 22.83 -10.33 14.21
N TYR A 114 22.18 -11.36 14.75
CA TYR A 114 22.58 -11.98 16.01
C TYR A 114 23.92 -12.71 15.90
N PHE A 115 24.18 -13.45 14.82
CA PHE A 115 25.38 -14.30 14.72
C PHE A 115 26.56 -13.69 14.00
N ILE A 116 26.36 -12.61 13.22
CA ILE A 116 27.42 -12.00 12.40
C ILE A 116 27.60 -10.53 12.75
N VAL A 117 26.54 -9.71 12.61
CA VAL A 117 26.67 -8.25 12.68
C VAL A 117 26.91 -7.75 14.10
N ILE A 118 26.10 -8.18 15.08
CA ILE A 118 26.25 -7.78 16.48
C ILE A 118 27.62 -8.21 17.02
N PRO A 119 28.06 -9.48 16.86
CA PRO A 119 29.39 -9.91 17.29
C PRO A 119 30.56 -9.17 16.63
N ALA A 120 30.40 -8.74 15.38
CA ALA A 120 31.42 -7.98 14.66
C ALA A 120 31.47 -6.50 15.06
N MET A 121 30.34 -5.93 15.50
CA MET A 121 30.24 -4.53 15.92
C MET A 121 30.60 -4.32 17.39
N ASP A 122 30.43 -5.34 18.23
CA ASP A 122 30.70 -5.28 19.66
C ASP A 122 31.27 -6.62 20.19
N PRO A 123 32.57 -6.68 20.52
CA PRO A 123 33.21 -7.87 21.07
C PRO A 123 32.62 -8.35 22.40
N ALA A 124 32.08 -7.45 23.23
CA ALA A 124 31.46 -7.82 24.51
C ALA A 124 30.09 -8.50 24.28
N ALA A 125 29.30 -8.00 23.33
CA ALA A 125 28.07 -8.65 22.89
C ALA A 125 28.33 -10.02 22.24
N ALA A 126 29.47 -10.19 21.55
CA ALA A 126 29.89 -11.47 20.97
C ALA A 126 30.11 -12.55 22.04
N GLU A 127 30.73 -12.17 23.15
CA GLU A 127 31.05 -13.08 24.26
C GLU A 127 29.79 -13.54 25.00
N VAL A 128 28.84 -12.62 25.20
CA VAL A 128 27.51 -12.91 25.77
C VAL A 128 26.70 -13.82 24.86
N LEU A 129 26.71 -13.57 23.54
CA LEU A 129 25.98 -14.39 22.58
C LEU A 129 26.57 -15.80 22.48
N ARG A 130 27.89 -15.93 22.55
CA ARG A 130 28.60 -17.21 22.60
C ARG A 130 28.25 -17.99 23.87
N ALA A 131 28.27 -17.34 25.03
CA ALA A 131 27.84 -17.96 26.30
C ALA A 131 26.37 -18.41 26.27
N LEU A 132 25.49 -17.65 25.58
CA LEU A 132 24.08 -17.99 25.35
C LEU A 132 23.91 -19.25 24.49
N VAL A 133 24.66 -19.35 23.39
CA VAL A 133 24.64 -20.51 22.48
C VAL A 133 25.19 -21.75 23.20
N GLU A 134 26.30 -21.59 23.92
CA GLU A 134 26.92 -22.66 24.70
C GLU A 134 25.97 -23.16 25.81
N ALA A 135 25.34 -22.25 26.58
CA ALA A 135 24.34 -22.61 27.60
C ALA A 135 23.12 -23.34 27.00
N ARG A 136 22.61 -22.89 25.85
CA ARG A 136 21.47 -23.52 25.17
C ARG A 136 21.83 -24.89 24.58
N SER A 137 23.05 -25.03 24.06
CA SER A 137 23.57 -26.30 23.56
C SER A 137 23.84 -27.33 24.67
N ALA A 138 24.12 -26.84 25.88
CA ALA A 138 24.27 -27.65 27.09
C ALA A 138 22.94 -28.09 27.72
N GLY A 139 21.79 -27.76 27.11
CA GLY A 139 20.47 -28.10 27.63
C GLY A 139 20.02 -27.26 28.82
N ALA A 140 20.76 -26.20 29.19
CA ALA A 140 20.28 -25.23 30.16
C ALA A 140 19.11 -24.46 29.54
N GLY A 141 18.03 -24.31 30.31
CA GLY A 141 16.83 -23.58 29.87
C GLY A 141 17.19 -22.22 29.27
N ALA A 142 16.46 -21.81 28.23
CA ALA A 142 16.73 -20.54 27.54
C ALA A 142 16.86 -19.41 28.58
N PRO A 143 17.93 -18.61 28.53
CA PRO A 143 18.11 -17.54 29.51
C PRO A 143 16.91 -16.58 29.45
N PRO A 144 16.55 -15.97 30.58
CA PRO A 144 15.37 -15.12 30.66
C PRO A 144 15.46 -14.02 29.60
N ALA A 145 14.37 -13.75 28.88
CA ALA A 145 14.33 -12.71 27.84
C ALA A 145 14.81 -11.34 28.36
N SER A 146 14.61 -11.07 29.65
CA SER A 146 15.09 -9.87 30.34
C SER A 146 16.62 -9.76 30.38
N PHE A 147 17.37 -10.87 30.44
CA PHE A 147 18.84 -10.84 30.40
C PHE A 147 19.37 -10.39 29.03
N VAL A 148 18.76 -10.90 27.95
CA VAL A 148 19.09 -10.51 26.57
C VAL A 148 18.69 -9.06 26.31
N LEU A 149 17.49 -8.65 26.78
CA LEU A 149 16.99 -7.28 26.66
C LEU A 149 17.84 -6.26 27.43
N ASN A 150 18.29 -6.59 28.65
CA ASN A 150 19.07 -5.67 29.48
C ASN A 150 20.50 -5.48 28.95
N GLN A 151 21.11 -6.53 28.39
CA GLN A 151 22.42 -6.46 27.70
C GLN A 151 22.35 -5.63 26.41
N LEU A 152 21.29 -5.84 25.60
CA LEU A 152 21.03 -5.05 24.39
C LEU A 152 20.76 -3.57 24.69
N GLN A 153 20.12 -3.26 25.83
CA GLN A 153 19.84 -1.88 26.27
C GLN A 153 21.07 -1.13 26.82
N ALA A 154 22.10 -1.83 27.29
CA ALA A 154 23.25 -1.20 27.94
C ALA A 154 24.22 -0.54 26.94
N GLU A 155 24.55 -1.20 25.82
CA GLU A 155 25.58 -0.71 24.88
C GLU A 155 25.24 -0.95 23.38
N GLY A 156 24.15 -1.68 23.07
CA GLY A 156 23.82 -2.17 21.71
C GLY A 156 23.02 -1.23 20.79
N SER A 157 23.09 0.09 20.98
CA SER A 157 22.15 1.01 20.33
C SER A 157 22.17 0.92 18.79
N THR A 158 23.37 0.93 18.18
CA THR A 158 23.51 1.04 16.72
C THR A 158 23.12 -0.24 15.99
N ALA A 159 23.51 -1.41 16.51
CA ALA A 159 23.19 -2.69 15.88
C ALA A 159 21.68 -3.00 15.95
N ILE A 160 21.02 -2.62 17.05
CA ILE A 160 19.56 -2.74 17.20
C ILE A 160 18.83 -1.78 16.24
N MET A 161 19.32 -0.54 16.07
CA MET A 161 18.78 0.35 15.05
C MET A 161 18.92 -0.24 13.66
N LEU A 162 20.10 -0.76 13.30
CA LEU A 162 20.32 -1.35 11.98
C LEU A 162 19.43 -2.57 11.75
N LEU A 163 19.23 -3.41 12.78
CA LEU A 163 18.30 -4.53 12.72
C LEU A 163 16.84 -4.06 12.53
N ASN A 164 16.42 -3.06 13.30
CA ASN A 164 15.07 -2.49 13.20
C ASN A 164 14.85 -1.82 11.84
N LEU A 165 15.84 -1.07 11.33
CA LEU A 165 15.82 -0.47 10.01
C LEU A 165 15.74 -1.54 8.92
N ALA A 166 16.55 -2.61 9.02
CA ALA A 166 16.54 -3.72 8.07
C ALA A 166 15.19 -4.44 8.05
N PHE A 167 14.62 -4.72 9.23
CA PHE A 167 13.31 -5.35 9.35
C PHE A 167 12.18 -4.45 8.82
N THR A 168 12.22 -3.16 9.15
CA THR A 168 11.24 -2.18 8.67
C THR A 168 11.35 -1.98 7.16
N LEU A 169 12.57 -2.00 6.60
CA LEU A 169 12.79 -1.98 5.15
C LEU A 169 12.25 -3.23 4.46
N LEU A 170 12.48 -4.41 5.03
CA LEU A 170 11.90 -5.65 4.54
C LEU A 170 10.37 -5.54 4.49
N LEU A 171 9.74 -5.03 5.55
CA LEU A 171 8.30 -4.79 5.59
C LEU A 171 7.87 -3.84 4.45
N GLY A 172 8.62 -2.76 4.22
CA GLY A 172 8.41 -1.83 3.11
C GLY A 172 8.49 -2.48 1.73
N VAL A 173 9.47 -3.38 1.52
CA VAL A 173 9.64 -4.11 0.25
C VAL A 173 8.48 -5.08 0.02
N VAL A 174 8.11 -5.87 1.03
CA VAL A 174 6.99 -6.81 0.92
C VAL A 174 5.68 -6.04 0.66
N MET A 175 5.46 -4.95 1.40
CA MET A 175 4.32 -4.05 1.18
C MET A 175 4.36 -3.39 -0.22
N ALA A 176 5.53 -3.08 -0.77
CA ALA A 176 5.64 -2.51 -2.10
C ALA A 176 5.31 -3.50 -3.21
N VAL A 177 5.74 -4.76 -3.07
CA VAL A 177 5.47 -5.84 -4.04
C VAL A 177 3.98 -6.18 -4.04
N PHE A 178 3.37 -6.33 -2.87
CA PHE A 178 1.96 -6.76 -2.77
C PHE A 178 0.95 -5.62 -2.69
N GLY A 179 1.39 -4.39 -2.39
CA GLY A 179 0.50 -3.30 -2.01
C GLY A 179 -0.48 -2.85 -3.08
N ALA A 180 -0.03 -2.71 -4.33
CA ALA A 180 -0.92 -2.33 -5.43
C ALA A 180 -1.91 -3.46 -5.83
N PRO A 181 -1.52 -4.76 -5.88
CA PRO A 181 -2.48 -5.86 -5.93
C PRO A 181 -3.49 -5.88 -4.78
N MET A 182 -3.04 -5.60 -3.55
CA MET A 182 -3.92 -5.49 -2.38
C MET A 182 -4.91 -4.32 -2.53
N ALA A 183 -4.47 -3.17 -3.03
CA ALA A 183 -5.34 -2.03 -3.34
C ALA A 183 -6.39 -2.39 -4.41
N ALA A 184 -6.04 -3.21 -5.40
CA ALA A 184 -7.01 -3.69 -6.39
C ALA A 184 -8.08 -4.60 -5.77
N ILE A 185 -7.72 -5.51 -4.86
CA ILE A 185 -8.69 -6.31 -4.09
C ILE A 185 -9.60 -5.40 -3.26
N ALA A 186 -9.02 -4.43 -2.55
CA ALA A 186 -9.77 -3.47 -1.75
C ALA A 186 -10.73 -2.63 -2.60
N ALA A 187 -10.34 -2.28 -3.83
CA ALA A 187 -11.18 -1.55 -4.77
C ALA A 187 -12.35 -2.39 -5.30
N ASN A 188 -12.12 -3.69 -5.52
CA ASN A 188 -13.13 -4.64 -5.99
C ASN A 188 -14.12 -5.08 -4.90
N ALA A 189 -13.97 -4.60 -3.67
CA ALA A 189 -14.95 -4.77 -2.59
C ALA A 189 -16.31 -4.06 -2.83
N VAL A 190 -16.52 -3.51 -4.03
CA VAL A 190 -17.76 -2.82 -4.47
C VAL A 190 -18.39 -3.48 -5.71
N GLN A 191 -17.61 -4.19 -6.56
CA GLN A 191 -18.11 -4.74 -7.83
C GLN A 191 -17.59 -6.18 -8.07
N TYR A 192 -18.48 -7.06 -8.54
CA TYR A 192 -18.24 -8.47 -8.88
C TYR A 192 -17.40 -8.71 -10.15
N SER A 193 -16.44 -7.83 -10.50
CA SER A 193 -15.69 -7.96 -11.76
C SER A 193 -14.29 -8.55 -11.55
N PRO A 194 -13.90 -9.61 -12.30
CA PRO A 194 -12.58 -10.20 -12.25
C PRO A 194 -11.67 -9.47 -13.26
N ASN A 195 -11.03 -8.38 -12.87
CA ASN A 195 -10.01 -7.77 -13.72
C ASN A 195 -8.63 -8.27 -13.31
N HIS A 196 -8.24 -9.42 -13.87
CA HIS A 196 -6.91 -10.02 -13.78
C HIS A 196 -5.83 -9.21 -14.55
N ASP A 197 -6.23 -8.23 -15.35
CA ASP A 197 -5.34 -7.40 -16.19
C ASP A 197 -4.43 -6.44 -15.41
N LEU A 198 -4.72 -6.20 -14.13
CA LEU A 198 -3.98 -5.22 -13.32
C LEU A 198 -2.55 -5.67 -13.01
N ILE A 199 -2.22 -6.96 -13.14
CA ILE A 199 -0.93 -7.52 -12.69
C ILE A 199 0.26 -6.98 -13.50
N TYR A 200 0.09 -6.73 -14.80
CA TYR A 200 1.19 -6.40 -15.73
C TYR A 200 1.72 -4.96 -15.65
N GLY A 201 1.18 -4.09 -14.79
CA GLY A 201 1.61 -2.69 -14.62
C GLY A 201 2.21 -2.33 -13.24
N LEU A 202 2.17 -3.26 -12.28
CA LEU A 202 2.36 -2.96 -10.85
C LEU A 202 3.84 -2.81 -10.47
N GLY A 203 4.74 -3.55 -11.15
CA GLY A 203 6.18 -3.54 -10.87
C GLY A 203 6.84 -2.16 -10.98
N ARG A 204 6.31 -1.28 -11.86
CA ARG A 204 6.87 0.07 -12.07
C ARG A 204 6.79 0.96 -10.82
N TYR A 205 5.80 0.74 -9.96
CA TYR A 205 5.57 1.55 -8.76
C TYR A 205 6.21 0.98 -7.50
N VAL A 206 6.76 -0.23 -7.56
CA VAL A 206 7.54 -0.84 -6.46
C VAL A 206 8.65 0.10 -5.96
N PRO A 207 9.55 0.65 -6.80
CA PRO A 207 10.61 1.55 -6.30
C PRO A 207 10.04 2.84 -5.68
N HIS A 208 8.91 3.34 -6.18
CA HIS A 208 8.26 4.53 -5.62
C HIS A 208 7.74 4.24 -4.21
N GLN A 209 7.13 3.08 -4.03
CA GLN A 209 6.58 2.63 -2.75
C GLN A 209 7.68 2.27 -1.74
N VAL A 210 8.78 1.63 -2.19
CA VAL A 210 9.95 1.35 -1.34
C VAL A 210 10.61 2.65 -0.87
N LEU A 211 10.84 3.61 -1.77
CA LEU A 211 11.41 4.91 -1.40
C LEU A 211 10.50 5.71 -0.48
N LEU A 212 9.20 5.69 -0.74
CA LEU A 212 8.19 6.29 0.16
C LEU A 212 8.27 5.66 1.56
N TYR A 213 8.35 4.33 1.64
CA TYR A 213 8.45 3.62 2.91
C TYR A 213 9.78 3.90 3.63
N LEU A 214 10.91 3.86 2.91
CA LEU A 214 12.23 4.14 3.46
C LEU A 214 12.28 5.55 4.08
N LEU A 215 11.89 6.56 3.31
CA LEU A 215 12.09 7.96 3.68
C LEU A 215 11.08 8.47 4.72
N LEU A 216 9.84 7.99 4.67
CA LEU A 216 8.74 8.54 5.47
C LEU A 216 8.20 7.56 6.53
N VAL A 217 8.72 6.33 6.59
CA VAL A 217 8.37 5.34 7.63
C VAL A 217 9.64 4.79 8.28
N ALA A 218 10.50 4.11 7.53
CA ALA A 218 11.62 3.36 8.08
C ALA A 218 12.70 4.25 8.72
N LEU A 219 13.14 5.31 8.03
CA LEU A 219 14.15 6.23 8.57
C LEU A 219 13.66 6.97 9.82
N PRO A 220 12.47 7.61 9.83
CA PRO A 220 12.04 8.27 11.06
C PRO A 220 11.73 7.27 12.17
N SER A 221 11.18 6.08 11.88
CA SER A 221 10.98 5.04 12.90
C SER A 221 12.30 4.54 13.49
N ALA A 222 13.34 4.36 12.68
CA ALA A 222 14.68 4.01 13.15
C ALA A 222 15.27 5.13 14.02
N PHE A 223 15.08 6.39 13.63
CA PHE A 223 15.51 7.56 14.40
C PHE A 223 14.78 7.66 15.76
N PHE A 224 13.45 7.52 15.78
CA PHE A 224 12.65 7.54 17.01
C PHE A 224 12.98 6.36 17.93
N GLY A 225 13.22 5.17 17.37
CA GLY A 225 13.64 3.99 18.13
C GLY A 225 15.05 4.14 18.74
N HIS A 226 15.83 5.12 18.28
CA HIS A 226 17.18 5.40 18.75
C HIS A 226 17.28 6.56 19.72
N LEU A 227 16.22 7.34 19.91
CA LEU A 227 16.18 8.34 20.96
C LEU A 227 16.50 7.62 22.27
N PRO A 228 17.59 7.98 22.98
CA PRO A 228 17.99 7.26 24.16
C PRO A 228 16.80 7.21 25.12
N ALA A 229 16.52 6.04 25.71
CA ALA A 229 15.57 5.97 26.82
C ALA A 229 15.93 6.99 27.91
N LYS A 230 17.23 7.30 28.06
CA LYS A 230 17.73 8.43 28.86
C LYS A 230 17.20 9.79 28.43
N MET A 231 17.09 10.12 27.13
CA MET A 231 16.47 11.38 26.67
C MET A 231 14.98 11.43 27.02
N MET A 232 14.27 10.29 26.98
CA MET A 232 12.89 10.21 27.48
C MET A 232 12.82 10.33 29.01
N LEU A 233 13.84 9.87 29.74
CA LEU A 233 13.93 9.93 31.21
C LEU A 233 14.52 11.25 31.75
N THR A 234 15.29 12.00 30.95
CA THR A 234 15.92 13.29 31.29
C THR A 234 15.09 14.48 30.82
N MET A 235 14.08 14.27 29.97
CA MET A 235 13.00 15.24 29.86
C MET A 235 12.35 15.32 31.24
N GLU A 236 12.42 16.49 31.88
CA GLU A 236 11.72 16.72 33.14
C GLU A 236 10.29 16.18 33.01
N PRO A 237 9.83 15.36 33.98
CA PRO A 237 8.51 14.78 33.98
C PRO A 237 7.49 15.86 34.35
N SER A 238 7.41 16.91 33.55
CA SER A 238 6.20 17.70 33.46
C SER A 238 5.23 16.88 32.63
N TRP A 239 4.02 16.70 33.16
CA TRP A 239 2.94 15.98 32.48
C TRP A 239 2.66 16.51 31.07
N THR A 240 3.06 17.75 30.79
CA THR A 240 2.94 18.44 29.51
C THR A 240 4.00 18.01 28.48
N SER A 241 5.26 17.81 28.84
CA SER A 241 6.35 17.47 27.90
C SER A 241 6.27 16.00 27.46
N MET A 242 6.09 15.08 28.42
CA MET A 242 5.91 13.64 28.14
C MET A 242 4.59 13.37 27.43
N GLY A 243 3.52 14.06 27.82
CA GLY A 243 2.22 13.97 27.14
C GLY A 243 2.29 14.45 25.69
N ALA A 244 2.99 15.55 25.42
CA ALA A 244 3.19 16.06 24.06
C ALA A 244 4.02 15.11 23.20
N LEU A 245 5.13 14.56 23.73
CA LEU A 245 5.95 13.60 23.01
C LEU A 245 5.17 12.31 22.69
N ALA A 246 4.44 11.78 23.66
CA ALA A 246 3.59 10.60 23.47
C ALA A 246 2.50 10.86 22.42
N ALA A 247 1.88 12.04 22.43
CA ALA A 247 0.90 12.44 21.42
C ALA A 247 1.53 12.55 20.02
N ILE A 248 2.72 13.14 19.89
CA ILE A 248 3.45 13.23 18.62
C ILE A 248 3.79 11.84 18.07
N VAL A 249 4.31 10.95 18.92
CA VAL A 249 4.64 9.57 18.52
C VAL A 249 3.38 8.81 18.11
N LEU A 250 2.27 8.97 18.84
CA LEU A 250 1.00 8.33 18.51
C LEU A 250 0.46 8.82 17.16
N VAL A 251 0.44 10.14 16.94
CA VAL A 251 -0.01 10.75 15.68
C VAL A 251 0.90 10.31 14.52
N TYR A 252 2.21 10.34 14.72
CA TYR A 252 3.16 9.89 13.71
C TYR A 252 2.99 8.39 13.40
N SER A 253 2.79 7.54 14.41
CA SER A 253 2.58 6.10 14.20
C SER A 253 1.33 5.83 13.37
N LEU A 254 0.25 6.56 13.65
CA LEU A 254 -0.98 6.49 12.86
C LEU A 254 -0.77 6.97 11.42
N PHE A 255 -0.04 8.09 11.26
CA PHE A 255 0.30 8.66 9.97
C PHE A 255 1.17 7.71 9.14
N ALA A 256 2.19 7.11 9.75
CA ALA A 256 3.15 6.21 9.13
C ALA A 256 2.51 4.91 8.63
N VAL A 257 1.43 4.44 9.25
CA VAL A 257 0.65 3.28 8.76
C VAL A 257 -0.24 3.67 7.57
N CYS A 258 -0.81 4.88 7.58
CA CYS A 258 -1.69 5.34 6.50
C CYS A 258 -0.93 5.71 5.22
N LEU A 259 0.31 6.17 5.35
CA LEU A 259 1.12 6.66 4.24
C LEU A 259 1.41 5.59 3.17
N PRO A 260 1.80 4.33 3.52
CA PRO A 260 1.87 3.23 2.57
C PRO A 260 0.56 2.98 1.83
N TRP A 261 -0.59 3.01 2.50
CA TRP A 261 -1.89 2.81 1.85
C TRP A 261 -2.22 3.91 0.84
N SER A 262 -1.89 5.16 1.16
CA SER A 262 -1.99 6.28 0.20
C SER A 262 -1.15 6.03 -1.05
N GLY A 263 0.10 5.59 -0.88
CA GLY A 263 0.99 5.24 -1.99
C GLY A 263 0.45 4.10 -2.85
N MET A 264 -0.05 3.03 -2.22
CA MET A 264 -0.64 1.88 -2.91
C MET A 264 -1.88 2.27 -3.72
N ALA A 265 -2.76 3.09 -3.14
CA ALA A 265 -3.96 3.58 -3.81
C ALA A 265 -3.63 4.51 -4.98
N LEU A 266 -2.59 5.34 -4.85
CA LEU A 266 -2.07 6.18 -5.94
C LEU A 266 -1.52 5.34 -7.09
N ALA A 267 -0.67 4.36 -6.78
CA ALA A 267 -0.11 3.44 -7.78
C ALA A 267 -1.23 2.72 -8.53
N TYR A 268 -2.23 2.20 -7.81
CA TYR A 268 -3.41 1.60 -8.41
C TYR A 268 -4.18 2.57 -9.31
N GLY A 269 -4.39 3.81 -8.86
CA GLY A 269 -5.04 4.86 -9.65
C GLY A 269 -4.34 5.17 -10.97
N GLU A 270 -3.01 5.30 -10.96
CA GLU A 270 -2.23 5.55 -12.17
C GLU A 270 -2.27 4.37 -13.15
N VAL A 271 -2.15 3.14 -12.65
CA VAL A 271 -2.24 1.93 -13.49
C VAL A 271 -3.62 1.85 -14.12
N ARG A 272 -4.69 2.06 -13.35
CA ARG A 272 -6.07 2.05 -13.85
C ARG A 272 -6.29 3.12 -14.92
N GLU A 273 -5.77 4.32 -14.73
CA GLU A 273 -5.90 5.40 -15.70
C GLU A 273 -5.13 5.08 -16.99
N LYS A 274 -3.92 4.52 -16.88
CA LYS A 274 -3.14 4.08 -18.04
C LYS A 274 -3.88 3.02 -18.85
N ILE A 275 -4.42 1.99 -18.19
CA ILE A 275 -5.21 0.94 -18.84
C ILE A 275 -6.46 1.54 -19.50
N ARG A 276 -7.13 2.49 -18.84
CA ARG A 276 -8.29 3.19 -19.43
C ARG A 276 -7.90 3.92 -20.71
N ARG A 277 -6.77 4.65 -20.71
CA ARG A 277 -6.26 5.36 -21.90
C ARG A 277 -5.86 4.40 -23.01
N GLN A 278 -5.22 3.28 -22.68
CA GLN A 278 -4.87 2.23 -23.66
C GLN A 278 -6.12 1.62 -24.30
N ARG A 279 -7.12 1.22 -23.50
CA ARG A 279 -8.40 0.72 -24.02
C ARG A 279 -9.17 1.77 -24.82
N GLN A 280 -9.04 3.05 -24.49
CA GLN A 280 -9.62 4.13 -25.30
C GLN A 280 -8.89 4.31 -26.63
N ALA A 281 -7.57 4.17 -26.64
CA ALA A 281 -6.76 4.20 -27.87
C ALA A 281 -7.01 2.97 -28.76
N GLU A 282 -7.19 1.78 -28.18
CA GLU A 282 -7.56 0.56 -28.91
C GLU A 282 -9.00 0.61 -29.46
N LYS A 283 -9.89 1.36 -28.81
CA LYS A 283 -11.26 1.60 -29.26
C LYS A 283 -11.40 2.77 -30.23
N MET A 284 -10.37 3.61 -30.36
CA MET A 284 -10.34 4.54 -31.47
C MET A 284 -10.21 3.68 -32.73
N PRO A 285 -11.19 3.71 -33.65
CA PRO A 285 -10.99 3.04 -34.93
C PRO A 285 -9.68 3.58 -35.49
N GLU A 286 -8.83 2.71 -36.05
CA GLU A 286 -7.79 3.15 -36.98
C GLU A 286 -8.45 4.22 -37.84
N ILE A 287 -7.92 5.43 -37.79
CA ILE A 287 -8.41 6.52 -38.63
C ILE A 287 -8.36 5.92 -40.01
N ASP A 288 -9.51 5.66 -40.61
CA ASP A 288 -9.58 5.20 -41.98
C ASP A 288 -9.09 6.39 -42.81
N TYR A 289 -7.79 6.40 -43.04
CA TYR A 289 -7.09 7.49 -43.71
C TYR A 289 -7.64 7.67 -45.13
N GLU A 290 -8.28 6.65 -45.70
CA GLU A 290 -8.97 6.73 -46.98
C GLU A 290 -10.32 7.42 -46.83
N ALA A 291 -11.13 7.06 -45.83
CA ALA A 291 -12.39 7.75 -45.53
C ALA A 291 -12.16 9.23 -45.16
N ALA A 292 -11.15 9.53 -44.33
CA ALA A 292 -10.80 10.91 -43.97
C ALA A 292 -10.23 11.71 -45.17
N ARG A 293 -9.51 11.06 -46.10
CA ARG A 293 -9.09 11.68 -47.36
C ARG A 293 -10.25 11.90 -48.31
N ALA A 294 -11.22 10.99 -48.36
CA ALA A 294 -12.42 11.12 -49.17
C ALA A 294 -13.27 12.30 -48.68
N ASP A 295 -13.42 12.47 -47.37
CA ASP A 295 -14.11 13.63 -46.77
C ASP A 295 -13.36 14.95 -47.00
N LEU A 296 -12.04 14.96 -46.93
CA LEU A 296 -11.25 16.15 -47.27
C LEU A 296 -11.32 16.50 -48.76
N ARG A 297 -11.45 15.50 -49.65
CA ARG A 297 -11.68 15.71 -51.09
C ARG A 297 -13.08 16.22 -51.36
N SER A 298 -14.10 15.66 -50.71
CA SER A 298 -15.50 16.10 -50.86
C SER A 298 -15.65 17.55 -50.37
N LEU A 299 -15.10 17.91 -49.21
CA LEU A 299 -15.07 19.29 -48.68
C LEU A 299 -14.33 20.29 -49.57
N ARG A 300 -13.24 19.86 -50.23
CA ARG A 300 -12.55 20.68 -51.23
C ARG A 300 -13.39 20.87 -52.49
N GLN A 301 -14.08 19.82 -52.95
CA GLN A 301 -14.98 19.91 -54.10
C GLN A 301 -16.18 20.80 -53.80
N THR A 302 -16.78 20.73 -52.60
CA THR A 302 -17.90 21.63 -52.21
C THR A 302 -17.43 23.08 -52.17
N ARG A 303 -16.26 23.37 -51.58
CA ARG A 303 -15.71 24.74 -51.57
C ARG A 303 -15.32 25.28 -52.95
N THR A 304 -15.03 24.39 -53.90
CA THR A 304 -14.69 24.77 -55.28
C THR A 304 -15.96 24.96 -56.11
N ALA A 305 -16.98 24.11 -55.89
CA ALA A 305 -18.30 24.22 -56.50
C ALA A 305 -19.09 25.45 -56.01
N ASP A 306 -18.97 25.85 -54.74
CA ASP A 306 -19.55 27.10 -54.23
C ASP A 306 -18.92 28.36 -54.86
N ARG A 307 -17.74 28.25 -55.49
CA ARG A 307 -17.09 29.35 -56.22
C ARG A 307 -17.37 29.37 -57.72
N SER A 308 -17.81 28.25 -58.30
CA SER A 308 -18.23 28.18 -59.70
C SER A 308 -19.66 27.66 -59.73
N GLY A 309 -20.64 28.56 -59.89
CA GLY A 309 -22.08 28.27 -59.89
C GLY A 309 -22.51 27.25 -60.96
N THR A 310 -22.14 26.00 -60.77
CA THR A 310 -22.41 24.85 -61.63
C THR A 310 -22.91 23.74 -60.73
N THR A 311 -24.09 23.26 -61.06
CA THR A 311 -24.87 22.27 -60.33
C THR A 311 -24.09 20.97 -60.15
N LEU A 312 -24.03 20.50 -58.91
CA LEU A 312 -23.42 19.23 -58.52
C LEU A 312 -24.26 18.07 -59.10
N TYR A 313 -23.65 17.20 -59.89
CA TYR A 313 -24.26 15.94 -60.31
C TYR A 313 -24.29 14.98 -59.11
N ASP A 314 -25.48 14.66 -58.63
CA ASP A 314 -25.72 13.67 -57.58
C ASP A 314 -26.07 12.31 -58.23
N PRO A 315 -25.20 11.28 -58.13
CA PRO A 315 -25.46 9.97 -58.73
C PRO A 315 -26.55 9.16 -58.03
N LEU A 316 -27.09 9.65 -56.90
CA LEU A 316 -28.19 9.01 -56.16
C LEU A 316 -29.53 9.75 -56.32
N SER A 317 -29.59 10.81 -57.14
CA SER A 317 -30.83 11.53 -57.37
C SER A 317 -31.79 10.70 -58.25
N PRO A 318 -33.06 10.50 -57.83
CA PRO A 318 -34.05 9.82 -58.66
C PRO A 318 -34.27 10.62 -59.95
N ARG A 319 -34.20 9.95 -61.10
CA ARG A 319 -34.53 10.57 -62.40
C ARG A 319 -35.94 11.16 -62.33
N PRO A 320 -36.16 12.42 -62.77
CA PRO A 320 -37.51 12.96 -62.89
C PRO A 320 -38.29 12.13 -63.90
N GLU A 321 -39.49 11.68 -63.52
CA GLU A 321 -40.40 11.04 -64.46
C GLU A 321 -40.76 12.00 -65.60
N PRO A 322 -40.81 11.52 -66.85
CA PRO A 322 -41.24 12.35 -67.97
C PRO A 322 -42.72 12.76 -67.80
N PRO A 323 -43.10 13.98 -68.19
CA PRO A 323 -44.47 14.44 -68.09
C PRO A 323 -45.41 13.59 -68.96
N PRO A 324 -46.70 13.48 -68.59
CA PRO A 324 -47.67 12.72 -69.35
C PRO A 324 -47.82 13.32 -70.76
N ALA A 325 -47.85 12.45 -71.76
CA ALA A 325 -48.16 12.84 -73.13
C ALA A 325 -49.66 13.12 -73.23
N ASP A 326 -50.02 14.39 -73.34
CA ASP A 326 -51.39 14.79 -73.68
C ASP A 326 -51.69 14.39 -75.14
N GLY A 327 -52.77 13.61 -75.29
CA GLY A 327 -53.43 13.25 -76.54
C GLY A 327 -54.83 12.73 -76.24
#